data_AF-A0A6H9L3V3-F1
#
_entry.id   AF-A0A6H9L3V3-F1
#
_cell.length_a   1.000
_cell.length_b   1.000
_cell.length_c   1.000
_cell.angle_alpha   90.00
_cell.angle_beta   90.00
_cell.angle_gamma   90.00
#
_symmetry.space_group_name_H-M   'P 1'
#
loop_
_entity.id
_entity.type
_entity.pdbx_description
1 polymer ?
#
loop_
_entity_poly.entity_id
_entity_poly.type
_entity_poly.pdbx_seq_one_letter_code
_entity_poly.pdbx_strand_id
1 'polypeptide(L)'
;MSEKEHQQHKNFSVELLFCTENGVQKEFSKNVITVGASNNCDICFSAEDEISNYHSTIRINGDEWLLTPLEGKESWVNGKVIDKVTVLHGGDLVSFGRVNGPGFRVTKMVGETMTARLREMRTFSASMVANATMAASEKPYQRKVVDRWFNRLNNNYKKRMLQIAATGIILLAFASAVLYYQQVHLNRLNALASGLFYQMKEMELQIFNTEEIYAVAGDSSSAQISQQHWEKYQEMEKQYDQYLEELGFLEGMTEKERIILRVARVFGECELNVPKDFIVRINDYIKRWSSTPRYRKAIEGAIEQGYVKYISQKLIENHLPPHFFYLAMQESDFDTHNCGPRTRYGIAKGMWQFIPTTAVHFGLKLGPLVEVRKPDPRDERHHFKKSTNAAVKYLRFLYRTEAQASGLLVMASYNWGEGKIIRILNKLPQNPRERNFWNVVNKFDFPKETQDYVYYIFSAAVIGENPELFGFDLEKPLAGILN
;
A
#
# COMPACT_ATOMS: atom_id res chain seq x y z
N MET A 1 16.71 29.25 16.40
CA MET A 1 16.46 27.83 16.74
C MET A 1 15.01 27.72 17.14
N SER A 2 14.23 27.05 16.28
CA SER A 2 12.77 27.01 16.27
C SER A 2 12.27 25.95 17.25
N GLU A 3 11.63 26.37 18.34
CA GLU A 3 10.89 25.46 19.23
C GLU A 3 9.65 24.95 18.49
N LYS A 4 9.61 23.64 18.24
CA LYS A 4 8.43 22.91 17.76
C LYS A 4 7.61 22.47 18.96
N GLU A 5 6.49 23.15 19.21
CA GLU A 5 5.46 22.71 20.15
C GLU A 5 4.85 21.37 19.67
N HIS A 6 4.97 20.33 20.49
CA HIS A 6 4.24 19.07 20.33
C HIS A 6 2.82 19.24 20.87
N GLN A 7 1.87 19.37 19.96
CA GLN A 7 0.45 19.49 20.26
C GLN A 7 -0.10 18.12 20.68
N GLN A 8 -0.52 18.03 21.94
CA GLN A 8 -1.15 16.87 22.57
C GLN A 8 -2.56 16.71 21.95
N HIS A 9 -2.80 15.63 21.19
CA HIS A 9 -4.13 15.29 20.68
C HIS A 9 -5.09 15.01 21.85
N LYS A 10 -5.93 15.99 22.18
CA LYS A 10 -7.15 15.78 22.97
C LYS A 10 -8.25 15.39 21.98
N ASN A 11 -8.79 14.18 22.11
CA ASN A 11 -10.01 13.81 21.41
C ASN A 11 -11.17 14.61 22.01
N PHE A 12 -11.64 15.61 21.26
CA PHE A 12 -12.89 16.30 21.55
C PHE A 12 -13.86 16.00 20.40
N SER A 13 -15.06 15.55 20.73
CA SER A 13 -16.21 15.52 19.82
C SER A 13 -16.87 16.90 19.85
N VAL A 14 -17.11 17.47 18.68
CA VAL A 14 -17.80 18.75 18.51
C VAL A 14 -19.06 18.51 17.69
N GLU A 15 -20.21 18.84 18.27
CA GLU A 15 -21.51 18.80 17.59
C GLU A 15 -21.76 20.14 16.86
N LEU A 16 -21.94 20.10 15.54
CA LEU A 16 -22.44 21.24 14.77
C LEU A 16 -23.85 20.89 14.29
N LEU A 17 -24.85 21.70 14.68
CA LEU A 17 -26.22 21.47 14.28
C LEU A 17 -26.51 22.15 12.94
N PHE A 18 -26.94 21.38 11.95
CA PHE A 18 -27.35 21.89 10.64
C PHE A 18 -28.80 22.32 10.76
N CYS A 19 -29.08 23.57 10.40
CA CYS A 19 -30.45 24.03 10.22
C CYS A 19 -30.53 24.83 8.92
N THR A 20 -30.81 24.15 7.83
CA THR A 20 -31.45 24.71 6.64
C THR A 20 -32.79 24.03 6.50
N GLU A 21 -33.77 24.51 7.27
CA GLU A 21 -35.20 24.15 7.27
C GLU A 21 -35.62 22.67 7.47
N ASN A 22 -34.75 21.66 7.33
CA ASN A 22 -35.04 20.22 7.50
C ASN A 22 -34.00 19.47 8.39
N GLY A 23 -33.51 20.16 9.43
CA GLY A 23 -32.74 19.68 10.61
C GLY A 23 -32.01 18.33 10.56
N VAL A 24 -30.68 18.35 10.31
CA VAL A 24 -29.78 17.20 10.53
C VAL A 24 -28.68 17.59 11.51
N GLN A 25 -28.43 16.79 12.54
CA GLN A 25 -27.31 17.00 13.47
C GLN A 25 -26.10 16.20 13.00
N LYS A 26 -24.88 16.77 12.98
CA LYS A 26 -23.65 16.03 12.65
C LYS A 26 -22.53 16.37 13.62
N GLU A 27 -21.87 15.34 14.11
CA GLU A 27 -20.72 15.45 15.00
C GLU A 27 -19.41 15.29 14.22
N PHE A 28 -18.40 16.07 14.60
CA PHE A 28 -17.07 16.03 14.03
C PHE A 28 -16.02 15.73 15.11
N SER A 29 -15.17 14.75 14.83
CA SER A 29 -14.05 14.31 15.70
C SER A 29 -12.69 14.69 15.09
N LYS A 30 -12.58 15.90 14.53
CA LYS A 30 -11.36 16.40 13.87
C LYS A 30 -11.12 17.89 14.10
N ASN A 31 -9.86 18.29 14.02
CA ASN A 31 -9.43 19.66 14.34
C ASN A 31 -9.64 20.68 13.21
N VAL A 32 -9.90 20.21 11.98
CA VAL A 32 -10.15 21.06 10.82
C VAL A 32 -11.37 20.53 10.09
N ILE A 33 -12.38 21.39 9.93
CA ILE A 33 -13.64 21.09 9.24
C ILE A 33 -13.71 21.99 8.01
N THR A 34 -13.86 21.38 6.84
CA THR A 34 -13.98 22.06 5.55
C THR A 34 -15.45 22.25 5.17
N VAL A 35 -15.76 23.43 4.62
CA VAL A 35 -17.13 23.82 4.26
C VAL A 35 -17.18 24.22 2.80
N GLY A 36 -18.11 23.68 2.02
CA GLY A 36 -18.26 23.99 0.59
C GLY A 36 -19.32 23.14 -0.11
N ALA A 37 -19.44 23.30 -1.43
CA ALA A 37 -20.35 22.52 -2.27
C ALA A 37 -19.73 21.22 -2.84
N SER A 38 -18.44 20.97 -2.59
CA SER A 38 -17.77 19.74 -3.03
C SER A 38 -18.12 18.57 -2.13
N ASN A 39 -18.29 17.37 -2.71
CA ASN A 39 -18.47 16.12 -1.96
C ASN A 39 -17.27 15.77 -1.05
N ASN A 40 -16.13 16.42 -1.25
CA ASN A 40 -14.94 16.28 -0.41
C ASN A 40 -14.95 17.22 0.82
N CYS A 41 -15.98 18.07 0.97
CA CYS A 41 -16.16 18.93 2.14
C CYS A 41 -16.92 18.22 3.25
N ASP A 42 -16.60 18.60 4.48
CA ASP A 42 -17.12 17.96 5.70
C ASP A 42 -18.53 18.41 6.02
N ILE A 43 -18.76 19.70 5.76
CA ILE A 43 -20.06 20.35 5.68
C ILE A 43 -20.27 20.63 4.18
N CYS A 44 -21.06 19.77 3.55
CA CYS A 44 -21.39 19.87 2.14
C CYS A 44 -22.77 20.51 1.97
N PHE A 45 -22.85 21.58 1.18
CA PHE A 45 -24.10 22.23 0.77
C PHE A 45 -24.42 21.88 -0.68
N SER A 46 -25.67 22.09 -1.12
CA SER A 46 -26.05 21.80 -2.50
C SER A 46 -25.29 22.72 -3.45
N ALA A 47 -24.95 22.25 -4.66
CA ALA A 47 -24.31 23.08 -5.68
C ALA A 47 -25.21 24.24 -6.16
N GLU A 48 -26.51 24.18 -5.88
CA GLU A 48 -27.51 25.20 -6.22
C GLU A 48 -27.49 26.42 -5.27
N ASP A 49 -26.71 26.35 -4.18
CA ASP A 49 -26.77 27.28 -3.05
C ASP A 49 -25.83 28.52 -3.15
N GLU A 50 -25.27 28.81 -4.32
CA GLU A 50 -24.26 29.89 -4.53
C GLU A 50 -23.02 29.76 -3.61
N ILE A 51 -22.74 28.54 -3.14
CA ILE A 51 -21.58 28.22 -2.31
C ILE A 51 -20.45 27.67 -3.18
N SER A 52 -19.22 28.10 -2.90
CA SER A 52 -18.06 27.60 -3.64
C SER A 52 -17.71 26.16 -3.27
N ASN A 53 -17.09 25.41 -4.19
CA ASN A 53 -16.63 24.03 -3.95
C ASN A 53 -15.82 23.88 -2.66
N TYR A 54 -15.02 24.90 -2.33
CA TYR A 54 -14.38 25.10 -1.03
C TYR A 54 -14.61 26.56 -0.63
N HIS A 55 -15.34 26.80 0.46
CA HIS A 55 -15.82 28.13 0.85
C HIS A 55 -15.16 28.67 2.11
N SER A 56 -15.00 27.81 3.12
CA SER A 56 -14.47 28.21 4.43
C SER A 56 -13.91 27.03 5.20
N THR A 57 -13.09 27.31 6.21
CA THR A 57 -12.57 26.28 7.12
C THR A 57 -12.81 26.67 8.57
N ILE A 58 -13.17 25.69 9.40
CA ILE A 58 -13.30 25.84 10.85
C ILE A 58 -12.15 25.08 11.48
N ARG A 59 -11.31 25.79 12.25
CA ARG A 59 -10.23 25.17 13.03
C ARG A 59 -10.60 25.15 14.50
N ILE A 60 -10.44 23.99 15.13
CA ILE A 60 -10.65 23.82 16.57
C ILE A 60 -9.28 23.89 17.24
N ASN A 61 -9.07 24.91 18.08
CA ASN A 61 -7.85 25.10 18.86
C ASN A 61 -8.19 25.16 20.36
N GLY A 62 -8.10 24.02 21.04
CA GLY A 62 -8.52 23.93 22.45
C GLY A 62 -10.03 24.15 22.59
N ASP A 63 -10.42 25.21 23.32
CA ASP A 63 -11.83 25.59 23.53
C ASP A 63 -12.34 26.62 22.49
N GLU A 64 -11.49 27.08 21.56
CA GLU A 64 -11.82 28.11 20.57
C GLU A 64 -12.05 27.52 19.18
N TRP A 65 -13.13 27.94 18.52
CA TRP A 65 -13.49 27.52 17.16
C TRP A 65 -13.30 28.71 16.22
N LEU A 66 -12.38 28.59 15.27
CA LEU A 66 -11.95 29.68 14.40
C LEU A 66 -12.48 29.46 12.99
N LEU A 67 -13.47 30.25 12.59
CA LEU A 67 -13.95 30.30 11.21
C LEU A 67 -13.03 31.18 10.38
N THR A 68 -12.45 30.59 9.34
CA THR A 68 -11.57 31.25 8.37
C THR A 68 -12.29 31.30 7.02
N PRO A 69 -12.71 32.49 6.56
CA PRO A 69 -13.24 32.65 5.21
C PRO A 69 -12.13 32.46 4.17
N LEU A 70 -12.44 31.86 3.03
CA LEU A 70 -11.53 31.82 1.88
C LEU A 70 -11.53 33.18 1.17
N GLU A 71 -10.39 33.59 0.63
CA GLU A 71 -10.25 34.89 -0.04
C GLU A 71 -11.25 35.04 -1.20
N GLY A 72 -11.98 36.16 -1.22
CA GLY A 72 -13.04 36.43 -2.21
C GLY A 72 -14.36 35.67 -1.99
N LYS A 73 -14.55 34.99 -0.84
CA LYS A 73 -15.77 34.24 -0.49
C LYS A 73 -16.42 34.82 0.76
N GLU A 74 -17.60 35.40 0.59
CA GLU A 74 -18.32 36.03 1.69
C GLU A 74 -18.89 34.97 2.65
N SER A 75 -18.62 35.16 3.94
CA SER A 75 -19.16 34.36 5.04
C SER A 75 -19.78 35.32 6.05
N TRP A 76 -20.85 34.91 6.71
CA TRP A 76 -21.53 35.74 7.71
C TRP A 76 -21.68 34.99 9.02
N VAL A 77 -21.48 35.70 10.13
CA VAL A 77 -21.78 35.22 11.49
C VAL A 77 -22.80 36.18 12.10
N ASN A 78 -23.95 35.66 12.51
CA ASN A 78 -25.08 36.42 13.06
C ASN A 78 -25.47 37.62 12.18
N GLY A 79 -25.48 37.43 10.85
CA GLY A 79 -25.83 38.46 9.87
C GLY A 79 -24.73 39.49 9.57
N LYS A 80 -23.55 39.39 10.19
CA LYS A 80 -22.40 40.27 9.91
C LYS A 80 -21.38 39.55 9.03
N VAL A 81 -20.93 40.22 7.96
CA VAL A 81 -19.88 39.70 7.09
C VAL A 81 -18.57 39.58 7.86
N ILE A 82 -17.83 38.49 7.64
CA ILE A 82 -16.51 38.28 8.19
C ILE A 82 -15.47 38.35 7.05
N ASP A 83 -14.44 39.17 7.26
CA ASP A 83 -13.31 39.37 6.34
C ASP A 83 -12.00 38.78 6.89
N LYS A 84 -12.03 38.32 8.15
CA LYS A 84 -10.90 37.77 8.89
C LYS A 84 -11.33 36.59 9.74
N VAL A 85 -10.33 35.89 10.26
CA VAL A 85 -10.53 34.78 11.21
C VAL A 85 -11.40 35.25 12.38
N THR A 86 -12.51 34.56 12.60
CA THR A 86 -13.51 34.93 13.61
C THR A 86 -13.74 33.75 14.57
N VAL A 87 -13.78 34.05 15.87
CA VAL A 87 -14.08 33.05 16.91
C VAL A 87 -15.59 32.81 16.94
N LEU A 88 -16.01 31.56 16.85
CA LEU A 88 -17.41 31.13 16.96
C LEU A 88 -17.76 30.80 18.41
N HIS A 89 -18.97 31.14 18.80
CA HIS A 89 -19.55 30.89 20.11
C HIS A 89 -20.82 30.04 20.01
N GLY A 90 -21.18 29.38 21.14
CA GLY A 90 -22.45 28.66 21.26
C GLY A 90 -23.63 29.56 20.93
N GLY A 91 -24.46 29.14 19.98
CA GLY A 91 -25.64 29.88 19.51
C GLY A 91 -25.44 30.63 18.20
N ASP A 92 -24.20 30.83 17.74
CA ASP A 92 -23.90 31.58 16.52
C ASP A 92 -24.52 30.93 15.28
N LEU A 93 -25.12 31.78 14.44
CA LEU A 93 -25.63 31.40 13.12
C LEU A 93 -24.58 31.76 12.07
N VAL A 94 -24.05 30.76 11.39
CA VAL A 94 -23.08 30.93 10.30
C VAL A 94 -23.80 30.72 8.98
N SER A 95 -23.62 31.61 8.01
CA SER A 95 -24.19 31.50 6.65
C SER A 95 -23.16 31.82 5.58
N PHE A 96 -23.37 31.29 4.37
CA PHE A 96 -22.44 31.36 3.25
C PHE A 96 -23.15 31.77 1.95
N GLY A 97 -22.38 32.30 0.99
CA GLY A 97 -22.87 32.76 -0.32
C GLY A 97 -23.63 34.10 -0.28
N ARG A 98 -24.62 34.23 0.61
CA ARG A 98 -25.42 35.44 0.82
C ARG A 98 -25.80 35.64 2.29
N VAL A 99 -26.25 36.85 2.66
CA VAL A 99 -26.82 37.14 3.98
C VAL A 99 -28.03 36.22 4.22
N ASN A 100 -28.01 35.46 5.32
CA ASN A 100 -29.01 34.41 5.61
C ASN A 100 -29.08 33.30 4.56
N GLY A 101 -27.99 33.06 3.83
CA GLY A 101 -27.82 31.91 2.96
C GLY A 101 -27.68 30.60 3.74
N PRO A 102 -27.44 29.48 3.03
CA PRO A 102 -27.24 28.17 3.63
C PRO A 102 -26.12 28.19 4.67
N GLY A 103 -26.35 27.49 5.77
CA GLY A 103 -25.62 27.75 7.00
C GLY A 103 -25.89 26.73 8.09
N PHE A 104 -25.26 26.93 9.25
CA PHE A 104 -25.42 26.06 10.41
C PHE A 104 -25.44 26.87 11.70
N ARG A 105 -26.00 26.28 12.76
CA ARG A 105 -25.99 26.84 14.10
C ARG A 105 -25.01 26.10 14.99
N VAL A 106 -24.15 26.85 15.65
CA VAL A 106 -23.19 26.29 16.61
C VAL A 106 -23.91 25.92 17.91
N THR A 107 -23.85 24.67 18.32
CA THR A 107 -24.53 24.18 19.54
C THR A 107 -23.53 23.37 20.36
N LYS A 108 -23.49 23.57 21.67
CA LYS A 108 -22.45 22.99 22.54
C LYS A 108 -23.06 21.90 23.42
N MET A 109 -22.54 20.67 23.39
CA MET A 109 -22.69 19.72 24.49
C MET A 109 -21.38 18.99 24.85
N VAL A 110 -21.09 19.08 26.15
CA VAL A 110 -20.13 18.34 27.00
C VAL A 110 -18.63 18.45 26.70
N GLY A 111 -18.09 19.54 27.22
CA GLY A 111 -16.98 19.47 28.16
C GLY A 111 -17.24 20.59 29.16
N GLU A 112 -17.83 20.27 30.31
CA GLU A 112 -17.93 21.22 31.42
C GLU A 112 -16.52 21.72 31.71
N THR A 113 -16.29 22.93 31.23
CA THR A 113 -14.99 23.54 31.18
C THR A 113 -14.47 23.63 32.60
N MET A 114 -13.45 22.81 32.90
CA MET A 114 -12.58 23.03 34.04
C MET A 114 -12.08 24.49 34.01
N THR A 115 -12.01 25.13 32.85
CA THR A 115 -11.77 26.57 32.64
C THR A 115 -12.90 27.49 33.12
N ALA A 116 -14.18 27.11 33.05
CA ALA A 116 -15.31 27.87 33.62
C ALA A 116 -15.41 27.66 35.13
N ARG A 117 -15.21 26.43 35.63
CA ARG A 117 -15.03 26.17 37.07
C ARG A 117 -13.76 26.78 37.63
N LEU A 118 -12.68 26.94 36.86
CA LEU A 118 -11.46 27.64 37.26
C LEU A 118 -11.61 29.16 37.15
N ARG A 119 -12.47 29.68 36.26
CA ARG A 119 -12.80 31.10 36.18
C ARG A 119 -13.76 31.49 37.29
N GLU A 120 -14.77 30.66 37.58
CA GLU A 120 -15.61 30.75 38.78
C GLU A 120 -14.84 30.47 40.05
N MET A 121 -13.92 29.50 40.12
CA MET A 121 -13.06 29.34 41.31
C MET A 121 -12.04 30.47 41.44
N ARG A 122 -11.56 31.07 40.35
CA ARG A 122 -10.70 32.27 40.40
C ARG A 122 -11.48 33.53 40.74
N THR A 123 -12.73 33.71 40.31
CA THR A 123 -13.58 34.84 40.71
C THR A 123 -14.19 34.62 42.09
N PHE A 124 -14.44 33.38 42.50
CA PHE A 124 -14.86 32.99 43.85
C PHE A 124 -13.70 33.06 44.85
N SER A 125 -12.47 32.69 44.45
CA SER A 125 -11.28 32.93 45.27
C SER A 125 -10.85 34.40 45.25
N ALA A 126 -10.98 35.12 44.13
CA ALA A 126 -10.66 36.55 44.07
C ALA A 126 -11.68 37.41 44.81
N SER A 127 -12.97 37.04 44.83
CA SER A 127 -13.99 37.72 45.64
C SER A 127 -13.91 37.32 47.11
N MET A 128 -13.55 36.08 47.47
CA MET A 128 -13.22 35.74 48.86
C MET A 128 -11.93 36.42 49.33
N VAL A 129 -10.90 36.54 48.48
CA VAL A 129 -9.67 37.27 48.84
C VAL A 129 -9.95 38.77 48.92
N ALA A 130 -10.72 39.36 47.99
CA ALA A 130 -11.12 40.76 48.04
C ALA A 130 -12.00 41.06 49.26
N ASN A 131 -13.02 40.24 49.54
CA ASN A 131 -13.90 40.41 50.70
C ASN A 131 -13.21 40.04 52.01
N ALA A 132 -12.27 39.09 52.04
CA ALA A 132 -11.44 38.83 53.22
C ALA A 132 -10.39 39.93 53.45
N THR A 133 -9.87 40.57 52.40
CA THR A 133 -9.01 41.75 52.54
C THR A 133 -9.77 43.00 52.96
N MET A 134 -11.05 43.12 52.58
CA MET A 134 -11.92 44.22 53.00
C MET A 134 -12.59 44.00 54.37
N ALA A 135 -12.83 42.76 54.80
CA ALA A 135 -13.32 42.44 56.15
C ALA A 135 -12.20 42.34 57.21
N ALA A 136 -10.94 42.16 56.79
CA ALA A 136 -9.79 42.12 57.68
C ALA A 136 -9.19 43.51 58.01
N SER A 137 -9.87 44.61 57.65
CA SER A 137 -9.42 45.97 57.94
C SER A 137 -9.60 46.40 59.40
N GLU A 138 -10.08 45.54 60.30
CA GLU A 138 -10.32 45.93 61.70
C GLU A 138 -9.49 45.23 62.79
N LYS A 139 -8.81 44.08 62.59
CA LYS A 139 -8.02 43.46 63.69
C LYS A 139 -6.74 42.72 63.23
N PRO A 140 -5.52 43.15 63.64
CA PRO A 140 -4.24 42.63 63.12
C PRO A 140 -3.91 41.16 63.45
N TYR A 141 -4.56 40.57 64.46
CA TYR A 141 -4.24 39.22 64.96
C TYR A 141 -4.82 38.09 64.07
N GLN A 142 -5.92 38.34 63.35
CA GLN A 142 -6.60 37.31 62.54
C GLN A 142 -6.01 37.13 61.13
N ARG A 143 -5.31 38.14 60.59
CA ARG A 143 -4.65 38.12 59.26
C ARG A 143 -3.61 37.01 59.14
N LYS A 144 -2.75 36.84 60.15
CA LYS A 144 -1.71 35.78 60.20
C LYS A 144 -2.27 34.35 60.31
N VAL A 145 -3.51 34.17 60.71
CA VAL A 145 -4.16 32.85 60.83
C VAL A 145 -4.81 32.46 59.51
N VAL A 146 -5.52 33.40 58.88
CA VAL A 146 -6.13 33.24 57.55
C VAL A 146 -5.05 33.08 56.47
N ASP A 147 -3.97 33.87 56.50
CA ASP A 147 -2.84 33.74 55.56
C ASP A 147 -2.09 32.40 55.73
N ARG A 148 -1.93 31.91 56.97
CA ARG A 148 -1.35 30.58 57.22
C ARG A 148 -2.28 29.45 56.76
N TRP A 149 -3.58 29.64 56.85
CA TRP A 149 -4.58 28.64 56.43
C TRP A 149 -4.72 28.59 54.89
N PHE A 150 -4.76 29.73 54.20
CA PHE A 150 -4.77 29.82 52.73
C PHE A 150 -3.47 29.29 52.11
N ASN A 151 -2.31 29.60 52.69
CA ASN A 151 -1.02 29.10 52.19
C ASN A 151 -0.88 27.56 52.37
N ARG A 152 -1.45 26.98 53.43
CA ARG A 152 -1.52 25.51 53.61
C ARG A 152 -2.43 24.84 52.58
N LEU A 153 -3.59 25.41 52.29
CA LEU A 153 -4.52 24.87 51.27
C LEU A 153 -3.94 24.97 49.85
N ASN A 154 -3.35 26.11 49.49
CA ASN A 154 -2.74 26.32 48.18
C ASN A 154 -1.52 25.39 47.95
N ASN A 155 -0.70 25.15 48.98
CA ASN A 155 0.42 24.19 48.89
C ASN A 155 -0.05 22.74 48.76
N ASN A 156 -1.14 22.36 49.42
CA ASN A 156 -1.70 21.02 49.28
C ASN A 156 -2.34 20.81 47.90
N TYR A 157 -3.02 21.81 47.35
CA TYR A 157 -3.53 21.78 45.98
C TYR A 157 -2.41 21.70 44.94
N LYS A 158 -1.37 22.54 45.06
CA LYS A 158 -0.18 22.49 44.18
C LYS A 158 0.53 21.14 44.25
N LYS A 159 0.72 20.57 45.45
CA LYS A 159 1.29 19.22 45.63
C LYS A 159 0.45 18.14 44.94
N ARG A 160 -0.89 18.18 45.08
CA ARG A 160 -1.79 17.23 44.40
C ARG A 160 -1.74 17.38 42.88
N MET A 161 -1.72 18.61 42.36
CA MET A 161 -1.58 18.86 40.92
C MET A 161 -0.22 18.40 40.39
N LEU A 162 0.87 18.63 41.13
CA LEU A 162 2.21 18.11 40.83
C LEU A 162 2.25 16.58 40.84
N GLN A 163 1.58 15.93 41.81
CA GLN A 163 1.45 14.47 41.85
C GLN A 163 0.68 13.96 40.63
N ILE A 164 -0.48 14.54 40.30
CA ILE A 164 -1.27 14.15 39.12
C ILE A 164 -0.45 14.34 37.84
N ALA A 165 0.24 15.48 37.70
CA ALA A 165 1.10 15.75 36.55
C ALA A 165 2.27 14.76 36.47
N ALA A 166 2.94 14.46 37.59
CA ALA A 166 4.02 13.48 37.64
C ALA A 166 3.52 12.07 37.30
N THR A 167 2.34 11.68 37.79
CA THR A 167 1.73 10.39 37.46
C THR A 167 1.37 10.33 35.98
N GLY A 168 0.84 11.42 35.41
CA GLY A 168 0.56 11.55 33.98
C GLY A 168 1.82 11.43 33.12
N ILE A 169 2.93 12.05 33.53
CA ILE A 169 4.23 11.94 32.86
C ILE A 169 4.75 10.50 32.92
N ILE A 170 4.63 9.83 34.07
CA ILE A 170 5.04 8.42 34.22
C ILE A 170 4.21 7.51 33.31
N LEU A 171 2.89 7.72 33.24
CA LEU A 171 2.00 6.96 32.35
C LEU A 171 2.35 7.20 30.88
N LEU A 172 2.64 8.44 30.48
CA LEU A 172 3.07 8.77 29.12
C LEU A 172 4.43 8.15 28.78
N ALA A 173 5.39 8.18 29.72
CA ALA A 173 6.69 7.55 29.56
C ALA A 173 6.56 6.02 29.44
N PHE A 174 5.69 5.40 30.26
CA PHE A 174 5.39 3.98 30.19
C PHE A 174 4.72 3.61 28.86
N ALA A 175 3.70 4.34 28.42
CA ALA A 175 3.05 4.12 27.13
C ALA A 175 4.04 4.28 25.97
N SER A 176 4.91 5.30 26.02
CA SER A 176 5.97 5.51 25.02
C SER A 176 6.99 4.36 25.01
N ALA A 177 7.36 3.83 26.18
CA ALA A 177 8.26 2.69 26.30
C ALA A 177 7.62 1.40 25.76
N VAL A 178 6.32 1.19 25.99
CA VAL A 178 5.56 0.06 25.43
C VAL A 178 5.48 0.17 23.91
N LEU A 179 5.13 1.35 23.37
CA LEU A 179 5.11 1.59 21.92
C LEU A 179 6.49 1.39 21.29
N TYR A 180 7.55 1.88 21.95
CA TYR A 180 8.92 1.65 21.50
C TYR A 180 9.30 0.16 21.49
N TYR A 181 8.95 -0.58 22.55
CA TYR A 181 9.17 -2.02 22.62
C TYR A 181 8.42 -2.76 21.52
N GLN A 182 7.15 -2.45 21.29
CA GLN A 182 6.34 -3.00 20.21
C GLN A 182 6.97 -2.72 18.85
N GLN A 183 7.39 -1.48 18.59
CA GLN A 183 8.05 -1.12 17.33
C GLN A 183 9.35 -1.89 17.12
N VAL A 184 10.20 -2.03 18.16
CA VAL A 184 11.45 -2.80 18.08
C VAL A 184 11.16 -4.28 17.84
N HIS A 185 10.14 -4.84 18.48
CA HIS A 185 9.73 -6.23 18.30
C HIS A 185 9.23 -6.48 16.87
N LEU A 186 8.33 -5.64 16.34
CA LEU A 186 7.85 -5.73 14.96
C LEU A 186 8.98 -5.57 13.94
N ASN A 187 9.93 -4.66 14.17
CA ASN A 187 11.10 -4.50 13.30
C ASN A 187 11.98 -5.77 13.29
N ARG A 188 12.14 -6.44 14.44
CA ARG A 188 12.88 -7.71 14.53
C ARG A 188 12.15 -8.83 13.80
N LEU A 189 10.85 -8.99 14.02
CA LEU A 189 10.03 -9.98 13.32
C LEU A 189 10.09 -9.79 11.81
N ASN A 190 9.94 -8.55 11.33
CA ASN A 190 10.06 -8.22 9.91
C ASN A 190 11.45 -8.61 9.36
N ALA A 191 12.53 -8.27 10.07
CA ALA A 191 13.89 -8.64 9.66
C ALA A 191 14.10 -10.17 9.61
N LEU A 192 13.53 -10.91 10.57
CA LEU A 192 13.58 -12.38 10.60
C LEU A 192 12.79 -12.98 9.43
N ALA A 193 11.54 -12.55 9.22
CA ALA A 193 10.68 -13.02 8.14
C ALA A 193 11.31 -12.73 6.76
N SER A 194 11.79 -11.50 6.54
CA SER A 194 12.51 -11.11 5.32
C SER A 194 13.80 -11.93 5.16
N GLY A 195 14.54 -12.19 6.25
CA GLY A 195 15.70 -13.08 6.24
C GLY A 195 15.37 -14.50 5.82
N LEU A 196 14.33 -15.08 6.40
CA LEU A 196 13.86 -16.44 6.11
C LEU A 196 13.41 -16.58 4.65
N PHE A 197 12.66 -15.60 4.13
CA PHE A 197 12.25 -15.57 2.73
C PHE A 197 13.45 -15.70 1.78
N TYR A 198 14.50 -14.91 1.98
CA TYR A 198 15.67 -14.98 1.10
C TYR A 198 16.49 -16.26 1.28
N GLN A 199 16.49 -16.87 2.48
CA GLN A 199 17.05 -18.21 2.68
C GLN A 199 16.26 -19.27 1.90
N MET A 200 14.93 -19.16 1.86
CA MET A 200 14.09 -20.04 1.03
C MET A 200 14.44 -19.90 -0.46
N LYS A 201 14.67 -18.68 -0.95
CA LYS A 201 15.09 -18.44 -2.35
C LYS A 201 16.46 -19.03 -2.67
N GLU A 202 17.41 -18.94 -1.75
CA GLU A 202 18.72 -19.58 -1.91
C GLU A 202 18.59 -21.11 -1.93
N MET A 203 17.76 -21.68 -1.04
CA MET A 203 17.46 -23.11 -1.00
C MET A 203 16.83 -23.59 -2.31
N GLU A 204 15.88 -22.83 -2.85
CA GLU A 204 15.23 -23.11 -4.14
C GLU A 204 16.26 -23.19 -5.27
N LEU A 205 17.19 -22.24 -5.35
CA LEU A 205 18.29 -22.28 -6.33
C LEU A 205 19.20 -23.50 -6.14
N GLN A 206 19.45 -23.92 -4.90
CA GLN A 206 20.21 -25.13 -4.61
C GLN A 206 19.50 -26.39 -5.09
N ILE A 207 18.19 -26.51 -4.82
CA ILE A 207 17.33 -27.59 -5.34
C ILE A 207 17.46 -27.69 -6.86
N PHE A 208 17.27 -26.57 -7.56
CA PHE A 208 17.37 -26.53 -9.02
C PHE A 208 18.70 -27.03 -9.56
N ASN A 209 19.81 -26.63 -8.93
CA ASN A 209 21.14 -27.04 -9.34
C ASN A 209 21.39 -28.54 -9.07
N THR A 210 20.91 -29.05 -7.93
CA THR A 210 21.04 -30.47 -7.56
C THR A 210 20.23 -31.38 -8.49
N GLU A 211 19.00 -30.98 -8.84
CA GLU A 211 18.14 -31.75 -9.76
C GLU A 211 18.70 -31.81 -11.18
N GLU A 212 19.36 -30.74 -11.64
CA GLU A 212 20.03 -30.75 -12.94
C GLU A 212 21.22 -31.70 -12.96
N ILE A 213 22.02 -31.71 -11.88
CA ILE A 213 23.11 -32.69 -11.72
C ILE A 213 22.55 -34.11 -11.73
N TYR A 214 21.46 -34.37 -11.00
CA TYR A 214 20.79 -35.67 -11.03
C TYR A 214 20.32 -36.07 -12.42
N ALA A 215 19.63 -35.17 -13.14
CA ALA A 215 19.11 -35.43 -14.48
C ALA A 215 20.23 -35.77 -15.49
N VAL A 216 21.44 -35.26 -15.28
CA VAL A 216 22.62 -35.53 -16.12
C VAL A 216 23.38 -36.77 -15.68
N ALA A 217 23.58 -36.98 -14.37
CA ALA A 217 24.47 -38.00 -13.82
C ALA A 217 23.78 -39.30 -13.41
N GLY A 218 22.45 -39.30 -13.20
CA GLY A 218 21.69 -40.46 -12.74
C GLY A 218 21.99 -40.89 -11.29
N ASP A 219 22.57 -39.99 -10.49
CA ASP A 219 23.04 -40.28 -9.13
C ASP A 219 21.92 -40.24 -8.08
N SER A 220 21.56 -41.39 -7.51
CA SER A 220 20.53 -41.50 -6.47
C SER A 220 20.82 -40.66 -5.23
N SER A 221 22.08 -40.32 -4.92
CA SER A 221 22.42 -39.45 -3.80
C SER A 221 21.96 -38.01 -4.03
N SER A 222 22.09 -37.50 -5.25
CA SER A 222 21.61 -36.16 -5.62
C SER A 222 20.08 -36.03 -5.50
N ALA A 223 19.33 -37.10 -5.82
CA ALA A 223 17.87 -37.12 -5.64
C ALA A 223 17.46 -37.02 -4.15
N GLN A 224 18.15 -37.76 -3.28
CA GLN A 224 17.90 -37.71 -1.83
C GLN A 224 18.22 -36.33 -1.23
N ILE A 225 19.29 -35.69 -1.70
CA ILE A 225 19.66 -34.32 -1.29
C ILE A 225 18.58 -33.32 -1.71
N SER A 226 18.09 -33.41 -2.95
CA SER A 226 16.99 -32.54 -3.42
C SER A 226 15.74 -32.71 -2.54
N GLN A 227 15.36 -33.95 -2.20
CA GLN A 227 14.21 -34.21 -1.34
C GLN A 227 14.39 -33.57 0.06
N GLN A 228 15.56 -33.69 0.67
CA GLN A 228 15.84 -33.04 1.97
C GLN A 228 15.76 -31.51 1.89
N HIS A 229 16.24 -30.93 0.79
CA HIS A 229 16.12 -29.49 0.57
C HIS A 229 14.65 -29.06 0.41
N TRP A 230 13.82 -29.86 -0.27
CA TRP A 230 12.37 -29.62 -0.39
C TRP A 230 11.66 -29.68 0.97
N GLU A 231 11.95 -30.67 1.81
CA GLU A 231 11.39 -30.78 3.16
C GLU A 231 11.76 -29.55 4.00
N LYS A 232 13.02 -29.11 3.92
CA LYS A 232 13.49 -27.90 4.61
C LYS A 232 12.83 -26.63 4.05
N TYR A 233 12.64 -26.54 2.74
CA TYR A 233 11.94 -25.43 2.10
C TYR A 233 10.51 -25.30 2.63
N GLN A 234 9.75 -26.41 2.70
CA GLN A 234 8.38 -26.43 3.21
C GLN A 234 8.29 -26.01 4.68
N GLU A 235 9.25 -26.42 5.51
CA GLU A 235 9.32 -25.98 6.91
C GLU A 235 9.59 -24.48 7.03
N MET A 236 10.53 -23.95 6.24
CA MET A 236 10.81 -22.50 6.20
C MET A 236 9.60 -21.71 5.68
N GLU A 237 8.87 -22.23 4.71
CA GLU A 237 7.63 -21.63 4.21
C GLU A 237 6.58 -21.51 5.32
N LYS A 238 6.35 -22.59 6.07
CA LYS A 238 5.41 -22.58 7.21
C LYS A 238 5.83 -21.58 8.29
N GLN A 239 7.12 -21.52 8.61
CA GLN A 239 7.65 -20.54 9.57
C GLN A 239 7.51 -19.10 9.06
N TYR A 240 7.68 -18.88 7.76
CA TYR A 240 7.48 -17.58 7.15
C TYR A 240 6.01 -17.13 7.26
N ASP A 241 5.05 -18.02 6.97
CA ASP A 241 3.62 -17.74 7.12
C ASP A 241 3.26 -17.40 8.57
N GLN A 242 3.81 -18.13 9.54
CA GLN A 242 3.64 -17.83 10.97
C GLN A 242 4.15 -16.43 11.34
N TYR A 243 5.29 -16.00 10.78
CA TYR A 243 5.78 -14.64 11.03
C TYR A 243 4.89 -13.58 10.39
N LEU A 244 4.33 -13.83 9.20
CA LEU A 244 3.38 -12.89 8.58
C LEU A 244 2.10 -12.74 9.41
N GLU A 245 1.62 -13.84 10.00
CA GLU A 245 0.49 -13.83 10.93
C GLU A 245 0.81 -13.06 12.22
N GLU A 246 1.96 -13.33 12.86
CA GLU A 246 2.38 -12.64 14.08
C GLU A 246 2.60 -11.13 13.86
N LEU A 247 3.06 -10.76 12.67
CA LEU A 247 3.19 -9.35 12.26
C LEU A 247 1.84 -8.67 12.03
N GLY A 248 0.73 -9.42 11.94
CA GLY A 248 -0.53 -8.90 11.44
C GLY A 248 -0.39 -8.33 10.03
N PHE A 249 0.53 -8.86 9.22
CA PHE A 249 0.97 -8.22 7.98
C PHE A 249 -0.17 -8.00 6.98
N LEU A 250 -1.15 -8.92 6.95
CA LEU A 250 -2.32 -8.85 6.07
C LEU A 250 -3.53 -8.12 6.71
N GLU A 251 -3.42 -7.67 7.96
CA GLU A 251 -4.51 -7.00 8.67
C GLU A 251 -4.80 -5.62 8.05
N GLY A 252 -6.09 -5.33 7.86
CA GLY A 252 -6.54 -4.06 7.25
C GLY A 252 -6.34 -3.95 5.73
N MET A 253 -5.69 -4.91 5.08
CA MET A 253 -5.55 -4.95 3.62
C MET A 253 -6.81 -5.48 2.94
N THR A 254 -7.13 -4.92 1.77
CA THR A 254 -8.19 -5.42 0.88
C THR A 254 -7.79 -6.75 0.25
N GLU A 255 -8.77 -7.55 -0.16
CA GLU A 255 -8.51 -8.82 -0.85
C GLU A 255 -7.68 -8.63 -2.14
N LYS A 256 -7.89 -7.52 -2.86
CA LYS A 256 -7.10 -7.18 -4.05
C LYS A 256 -5.62 -6.98 -3.73
N GLU A 257 -5.30 -6.29 -2.63
CA GLU A 257 -3.93 -6.09 -2.18
C GLU A 257 -3.28 -7.40 -1.74
N ARG A 258 -4.02 -8.26 -1.04
CA ARG A 258 -3.54 -9.60 -0.64
C ARG A 258 -3.19 -10.47 -1.84
N ILE A 259 -4.01 -10.44 -2.89
CA ILE A 259 -3.71 -11.15 -4.14
C ILE A 259 -2.45 -10.59 -4.81
N ILE A 260 -2.29 -9.27 -4.87
CA ILE A 260 -1.07 -8.63 -5.42
C ILE A 260 0.18 -9.13 -4.69
N LEU A 261 0.16 -9.17 -3.36
CA LEU A 261 1.28 -9.64 -2.56
C LEU A 261 1.55 -11.13 -2.76
N ARG A 262 0.50 -11.96 -2.78
CA ARG A 262 0.62 -13.40 -3.07
C ARG A 262 1.25 -13.66 -4.44
N VAL A 263 0.85 -12.92 -5.47
CA VAL A 263 1.46 -13.04 -6.81
C VAL A 263 2.91 -12.57 -6.81
N ALA A 264 3.27 -11.56 -6.01
CA ALA A 264 4.67 -11.18 -5.80
C ALA A 264 5.48 -12.34 -5.22
N ARG A 265 4.99 -12.99 -4.16
CA ARG A 265 5.60 -14.19 -3.58
C ARG A 265 5.77 -15.31 -4.59
N VAL A 266 4.74 -15.60 -5.39
CA VAL A 266 4.78 -16.63 -6.44
C VAL A 266 5.87 -16.32 -7.47
N PHE A 267 6.08 -15.06 -7.82
CA PHE A 267 7.20 -14.64 -8.66
C PHE A 267 8.51 -14.45 -7.89
N GLY A 268 8.64 -14.97 -6.67
CA GLY A 268 9.88 -14.95 -5.91
C GLY A 268 10.25 -13.59 -5.32
N GLU A 269 9.30 -12.68 -5.20
CA GLU A 269 9.48 -11.37 -4.56
C GLU A 269 8.96 -11.40 -3.12
N CYS A 270 9.73 -10.84 -2.18
CA CYS A 270 9.34 -10.84 -0.77
C CYS A 270 8.20 -9.85 -0.52
N GLU A 271 7.07 -10.32 0.01
CA GLU A 271 5.86 -9.54 0.26
C GLU A 271 6.14 -8.30 1.14
N LEU A 272 7.00 -8.47 2.15
CA LEU A 272 7.41 -7.42 3.08
C LEU A 272 8.21 -6.29 2.42
N ASN A 273 8.82 -6.56 1.25
CA ASN A 273 9.68 -5.61 0.54
C ASN A 273 9.03 -5.06 -0.73
N VAL A 274 7.77 -5.43 -1.04
CA VAL A 274 7.04 -4.89 -2.19
C VAL A 274 6.82 -3.39 -1.99
N PRO A 275 7.30 -2.51 -2.90
CA PRO A 275 7.10 -1.07 -2.76
C PRO A 275 5.62 -0.68 -2.86
N LYS A 276 5.15 0.26 -2.04
CA LYS A 276 3.76 0.75 -2.11
C LYS A 276 3.39 1.30 -3.49
N ASP A 277 4.32 2.03 -4.11
CA ASP A 277 4.14 2.58 -5.47
C ASP A 277 4.01 1.49 -6.52
N PHE A 278 4.56 0.28 -6.28
CA PHE A 278 4.33 -0.85 -7.17
C PHE A 278 2.88 -1.31 -7.13
N ILE A 279 2.27 -1.43 -5.95
CA ILE A 279 0.85 -1.79 -5.80
C ILE A 279 -0.05 -0.78 -6.52
N VAL A 280 0.24 0.52 -6.37
CA VAL A 280 -0.47 1.58 -7.09
C VAL A 280 -0.33 1.39 -8.61
N ARG A 281 0.90 1.19 -9.10
CA ARG A 281 1.14 0.93 -10.53
C ARG A 281 0.39 -0.30 -11.03
N ILE A 282 0.41 -1.42 -10.31
CA ILE A 282 -0.30 -2.63 -10.73
C ILE A 282 -1.81 -2.38 -10.86
N ASN A 283 -2.41 -1.61 -9.95
CA ASN A 283 -3.82 -1.22 -10.09
C ASN A 283 -4.10 -0.42 -11.37
N ASP A 284 -3.17 0.43 -11.83
CA ASP A 284 -3.32 1.13 -13.11
C ASP A 284 -3.26 0.16 -14.30
N TYR A 285 -2.39 -0.85 -14.26
CA TYR A 285 -2.33 -1.89 -15.29
C TYR A 285 -3.57 -2.79 -15.29
N ILE A 286 -4.13 -3.11 -14.12
CA ILE A 286 -5.42 -3.81 -13.99
C ILE A 286 -6.53 -3.01 -14.67
N LYS A 287 -6.62 -1.70 -14.43
CA LYS A 287 -7.60 -0.83 -15.10
C LYS A 287 -7.44 -0.84 -16.63
N ARG A 288 -6.19 -0.87 -17.14
CA ARG A 288 -5.92 -0.98 -18.58
C ARG A 288 -6.36 -2.32 -19.16
N TRP A 289 -6.27 -3.41 -18.41
CA TRP A 289 -6.85 -4.68 -18.83
C TRP A 289 -8.37 -4.61 -18.89
N SER A 290 -9.01 -4.01 -17.88
CA SER A 290 -10.47 -3.88 -17.82
C SER A 290 -11.04 -2.93 -18.87
N SER A 291 -10.23 -2.03 -19.45
CA SER A 291 -10.71 -1.08 -20.46
C SER A 291 -10.83 -1.68 -21.86
N THR A 292 -10.38 -2.92 -22.09
CA THR A 292 -10.44 -3.59 -23.39
C THR A 292 -10.88 -5.05 -23.26
N PRO A 293 -11.47 -5.67 -24.29
CA PRO A 293 -11.81 -7.09 -24.26
C PRO A 293 -10.59 -8.01 -24.43
N ARG A 294 -9.36 -7.46 -24.59
CA ARG A 294 -8.16 -8.21 -24.95
C ARG A 294 -7.87 -9.34 -23.94
N TYR A 295 -7.90 -9.03 -22.65
CA TYR A 295 -7.65 -10.01 -21.59
C TYR A 295 -8.63 -11.17 -21.67
N ARG A 296 -9.93 -10.85 -21.67
CA ARG A 296 -11.01 -11.84 -21.73
C ARG A 296 -10.88 -12.75 -22.94
N LYS A 297 -10.79 -12.17 -24.14
CA LYS A 297 -10.68 -12.93 -25.40
C LYS A 297 -9.45 -13.83 -25.45
N ALA A 298 -8.31 -13.33 -24.98
CA ALA A 298 -7.07 -14.12 -24.99
C ALA A 298 -7.15 -15.32 -24.04
N ILE A 299 -7.72 -15.12 -22.85
CA ILE A 299 -7.87 -16.20 -21.85
C ILE A 299 -8.91 -17.23 -22.27
N GLU A 300 -10.09 -16.80 -22.73
CA GLU A 300 -11.13 -17.71 -23.25
C GLU A 300 -10.58 -18.56 -24.40
N GLY A 301 -9.95 -17.93 -25.40
CA GLY A 301 -9.32 -18.65 -26.50
C GLY A 301 -8.22 -19.60 -26.05
N ALA A 302 -7.41 -19.23 -25.06
CA ALA A 302 -6.38 -20.12 -24.52
C ALA A 302 -6.96 -21.31 -23.74
N ILE A 303 -8.09 -21.14 -23.06
CA ILE A 303 -8.82 -22.23 -22.39
C ILE A 303 -9.38 -23.19 -23.45
N GLU A 304 -10.11 -22.66 -24.44
CA GLU A 304 -10.72 -23.44 -25.53
C GLU A 304 -9.70 -24.28 -26.31
N GLN A 305 -8.52 -23.71 -26.58
CA GLN A 305 -7.43 -24.41 -27.28
C GLN A 305 -6.61 -25.36 -26.38
N GLY A 306 -6.92 -25.42 -25.07
CA GLY A 306 -6.19 -26.23 -24.10
C GLY A 306 -4.76 -25.73 -23.81
N TYR A 307 -4.45 -24.48 -24.17
CA TYR A 307 -3.13 -23.88 -23.99
C TYR A 307 -2.80 -23.65 -22.53
N VAL A 308 -3.76 -23.16 -21.74
CA VAL A 308 -3.60 -22.93 -20.29
C VAL A 308 -3.11 -24.20 -19.62
N LYS A 309 -3.84 -25.30 -19.78
CA LYS A 309 -3.51 -26.60 -19.16
C LYS A 309 -2.12 -27.09 -19.55
N TYR A 310 -1.80 -27.10 -20.85
CA TYR A 310 -0.51 -27.63 -21.32
C TYR A 310 0.67 -26.75 -20.91
N ILE A 311 0.57 -25.42 -21.03
CA ILE A 311 1.65 -24.50 -20.66
C ILE A 311 1.90 -24.56 -19.15
N SER A 312 0.85 -24.43 -18.34
CA SER A 312 0.99 -24.42 -16.88
C SER A 312 1.52 -25.75 -16.34
N GLN A 313 1.09 -26.89 -16.90
CA GLN A 313 1.66 -28.19 -16.54
C GLN A 313 3.16 -28.25 -16.87
N LYS A 314 3.58 -27.77 -18.06
CA LYS A 314 5.01 -27.77 -18.43
C LYS A 314 5.85 -26.85 -17.55
N LEU A 315 5.30 -25.72 -17.12
CA LEU A 315 5.95 -24.82 -16.16
C LEU A 315 6.14 -25.53 -14.81
N ILE A 316 5.09 -26.15 -14.27
CA ILE A 316 5.14 -26.88 -12.98
C ILE A 316 6.12 -28.05 -13.04
N GLU A 317 6.11 -28.84 -14.12
CA GLU A 317 7.08 -29.94 -14.36
C GLU A 317 8.53 -29.45 -14.40
N ASN A 318 8.76 -28.15 -14.57
CA ASN A 318 10.08 -27.51 -14.56
C ASN A 318 10.28 -26.60 -13.34
N HIS A 319 9.45 -26.77 -12.30
CA HIS A 319 9.44 -26.01 -11.05
C HIS A 319 9.33 -24.48 -11.25
N LEU A 320 8.71 -24.06 -12.37
CA LEU A 320 8.44 -22.66 -12.65
C LEU A 320 7.02 -22.30 -12.22
N PRO A 321 6.81 -21.06 -11.73
CA PRO A 321 5.47 -20.52 -11.52
C PRO A 321 4.59 -20.67 -12.77
N PRO A 322 3.40 -21.31 -12.66
CA PRO A 322 2.50 -21.46 -13.80
C PRO A 322 1.98 -20.12 -14.33
N HIS A 323 2.04 -19.06 -13.52
CA HIS A 323 1.72 -17.67 -13.91
C HIS A 323 2.60 -17.13 -15.02
N PHE A 324 3.77 -17.73 -15.29
CA PHE A 324 4.53 -17.40 -16.50
C PHE A 324 3.77 -17.71 -17.80
N PHE A 325 2.66 -18.45 -17.75
CA PHE A 325 1.71 -18.55 -18.85
C PHE A 325 1.29 -17.18 -19.43
N TYR A 326 1.15 -16.14 -18.60
CA TYR A 326 0.78 -14.79 -19.04
C TYR A 326 1.87 -14.10 -19.90
N LEU A 327 3.11 -14.60 -19.92
CA LEU A 327 4.12 -14.16 -20.89
C LEU A 327 3.65 -14.43 -22.33
N ALA A 328 3.14 -15.62 -22.62
CA ALA A 328 2.65 -15.96 -23.97
C ALA A 328 1.45 -15.09 -24.38
N MET A 329 0.63 -14.68 -23.41
CA MET A 329 -0.41 -13.67 -23.64
C MET A 329 0.21 -12.32 -24.04
N GLN A 330 1.19 -11.84 -23.27
CA GLN A 330 1.79 -10.54 -23.54
C GLN A 330 2.57 -10.52 -24.86
N GLU A 331 3.19 -11.64 -25.25
CA GLU A 331 3.96 -11.75 -26.50
C GLU A 331 3.09 -11.80 -27.77
N SER A 332 1.94 -12.47 -27.72
CA SER A 332 1.17 -12.72 -28.95
C SER A 332 -0.33 -12.91 -28.76
N ASP A 333 -0.86 -12.69 -27.56
CA ASP A 333 -2.22 -13.12 -27.19
C ASP A 333 -2.47 -14.60 -27.52
N PHE A 334 -1.43 -15.42 -27.32
CA PHE A 334 -1.38 -16.86 -27.63
C PHE A 334 -1.41 -17.23 -29.13
N ASP A 335 -1.23 -16.27 -30.05
CA ASP A 335 -1.23 -16.55 -31.49
C ASP A 335 0.04 -17.27 -31.95
N THR A 336 -0.13 -18.54 -32.35
CA THR A 336 0.92 -19.40 -32.89
C THR A 336 1.44 -18.95 -34.26
N HIS A 337 0.72 -18.11 -35.00
CA HIS A 337 1.09 -17.62 -36.32
C HIS A 337 1.71 -16.21 -36.28
N ASN A 338 1.74 -15.55 -35.13
CA ASN A 338 2.17 -14.16 -35.02
C ASN A 338 3.60 -13.94 -35.56
N CYS A 339 3.81 -12.85 -36.27
CA CYS A 339 5.09 -12.45 -36.83
C CYS A 339 5.38 -10.98 -36.50
N GLY A 340 6.32 -10.76 -35.59
CA GLY A 340 6.75 -9.45 -35.14
C GLY A 340 7.43 -8.61 -36.24
N PRO A 341 7.76 -7.34 -35.95
CA PRO A 341 8.51 -6.51 -36.87
C PRO A 341 9.95 -7.03 -37.07
N ARG A 342 10.58 -6.63 -38.18
CA ARG A 342 12.00 -6.94 -38.43
C ARG A 342 12.86 -6.11 -37.48
N THR A 343 13.76 -6.78 -36.76
CA THR A 343 14.77 -6.13 -35.90
C THR A 343 16.17 -6.50 -36.36
N ARG A 344 17.20 -5.89 -35.75
CA ARG A 344 18.61 -6.29 -35.93
C ARG A 344 18.91 -7.73 -35.51
N TYR A 345 18.04 -8.36 -34.72
CA TYR A 345 18.19 -9.73 -34.23
C TYR A 345 17.33 -10.73 -35.02
N GLY A 346 16.64 -10.27 -36.08
CA GLY A 346 15.72 -11.06 -36.88
C GLY A 346 14.25 -10.76 -36.58
N ILE A 347 13.37 -11.65 -37.04
CA ILE A 347 11.92 -11.55 -36.86
C ILE A 347 11.50 -12.52 -35.76
N ALA A 348 10.88 -11.98 -34.71
CA ALA A 348 10.21 -12.75 -33.67
C ALA A 348 8.98 -13.46 -34.24
N LYS A 349 8.81 -14.76 -33.95
CA LYS A 349 7.71 -15.57 -34.50
C LYS A 349 7.04 -16.47 -33.47
N GLY A 350 5.75 -16.72 -33.71
CA GLY A 350 4.90 -17.64 -32.98
C GLY A 350 4.47 -17.14 -31.61
N MET A 351 3.86 -18.04 -30.84
CA MET A 351 3.21 -17.73 -29.55
C MET A 351 4.16 -17.03 -28.56
N TRP A 352 5.41 -17.46 -28.56
CA TRP A 352 6.45 -17.00 -27.63
C TRP A 352 7.37 -15.94 -28.24
N GLN A 353 7.09 -15.50 -29.47
CA GLN A 353 7.86 -14.46 -30.15
C GLN A 353 9.39 -14.67 -30.14
N PHE A 354 9.84 -15.93 -30.30
CA PHE A 354 11.27 -16.21 -30.34
C PHE A 354 11.95 -15.57 -31.54
N ILE A 355 13.05 -14.84 -31.27
CA ILE A 355 14.02 -14.47 -32.29
C ILE A 355 14.83 -15.70 -32.76
N PRO A 356 15.34 -15.72 -34.00
CA PRO A 356 16.00 -16.90 -34.58
C PRO A 356 17.12 -17.50 -33.72
N THR A 357 18.00 -16.66 -33.16
CA THR A 357 19.16 -17.12 -32.37
C THR A 357 18.72 -17.83 -31.09
N THR A 358 17.77 -17.24 -30.36
CA THR A 358 17.24 -17.81 -29.11
C THR A 358 16.43 -19.08 -29.40
N ALA A 359 15.64 -19.11 -30.48
CA ALA A 359 14.92 -20.30 -30.91
C ALA A 359 15.86 -21.50 -31.11
N VAL A 360 16.94 -21.31 -31.86
CA VAL A 360 17.93 -22.37 -32.12
C VAL A 360 18.63 -22.79 -30.84
N HIS A 361 19.00 -21.83 -29.98
CA HIS A 361 19.64 -22.12 -28.71
C HIS A 361 18.80 -23.05 -27.81
N PHE A 362 17.47 -22.87 -27.80
CA PHE A 362 16.54 -23.72 -27.06
C PHE A 362 15.93 -24.87 -27.89
N GLY A 363 16.56 -25.21 -29.02
CA GLY A 363 16.33 -26.46 -29.75
C GLY A 363 15.21 -26.43 -30.79
N LEU A 364 14.75 -25.25 -31.22
CA LEU A 364 13.79 -25.12 -32.31
C LEU A 364 14.51 -25.09 -33.67
N LYS A 365 13.93 -25.77 -34.66
CA LYS A 365 14.37 -25.70 -36.05
C LYS A 365 13.65 -24.55 -36.77
N LEU A 366 14.44 -23.72 -37.44
CA LEU A 366 13.95 -22.59 -38.23
C LEU A 366 13.51 -23.05 -39.62
N GLY A 367 12.51 -22.36 -40.16
CA GLY A 367 12.00 -22.60 -41.51
C GLY A 367 12.66 -21.72 -42.57
N PRO A 368 12.42 -22.00 -43.86
CA PRO A 368 13.00 -21.25 -44.98
C PRO A 368 12.55 -19.79 -45.03
N LEU A 369 11.41 -19.43 -44.41
CA LEU A 369 10.90 -18.07 -44.36
C LEU A 369 11.34 -17.32 -43.09
N VAL A 370 12.41 -17.76 -42.41
CA VAL A 370 12.94 -17.14 -41.18
C VAL A 370 13.09 -15.61 -41.28
N GLU A 371 13.56 -15.10 -42.42
CA GLU A 371 13.79 -13.67 -42.69
C GLU A 371 12.55 -12.92 -43.24
N VAL A 372 11.44 -13.61 -43.44
CA VAL A 372 10.20 -13.06 -44.00
C VAL A 372 9.15 -12.95 -42.90
N ARG A 373 8.47 -11.80 -42.83
CA ARG A 373 7.39 -11.52 -41.87
C ARG A 373 6.07 -12.20 -42.30
N LYS A 374 6.11 -13.52 -42.40
CA LYS A 374 4.96 -14.38 -42.70
C LYS A 374 5.05 -15.67 -41.88
N PRO A 375 3.92 -16.27 -41.52
CA PRO A 375 3.89 -17.60 -40.91
C PRO A 375 4.59 -18.63 -41.80
N ASP A 376 5.34 -19.52 -41.17
CA ASP A 376 6.08 -20.59 -41.85
C ASP A 376 5.74 -21.95 -41.23
N PRO A 377 4.99 -22.83 -41.93
CA PRO A 377 4.66 -24.15 -41.42
C PRO A 377 5.87 -25.05 -41.13
N ARG A 378 7.04 -24.75 -41.71
CA ARG A 378 8.30 -25.49 -41.47
C ARG A 378 9.15 -24.88 -40.36
N ASP A 379 8.74 -23.75 -39.78
CA ASP A 379 9.42 -23.11 -38.66
C ASP A 379 8.78 -23.54 -37.34
N GLU A 380 9.54 -24.24 -36.50
CA GLU A 380 9.02 -24.83 -35.26
C GLU A 380 8.65 -23.77 -34.20
N ARG A 381 8.99 -22.49 -34.41
CA ARG A 381 8.49 -21.38 -33.59
C ARG A 381 6.97 -21.21 -33.69
N HIS A 382 6.36 -21.61 -34.80
CA HIS A 382 4.91 -21.61 -34.97
C HIS A 382 4.23 -22.87 -34.39
N HIS A 383 5.00 -23.88 -33.99
CA HIS A 383 4.46 -25.12 -33.47
C HIS A 383 4.27 -25.05 -31.95
N PHE A 384 3.04 -24.77 -31.50
CA PHE A 384 2.65 -24.62 -30.08
C PHE A 384 3.47 -25.47 -29.08
N LYS A 385 3.38 -26.80 -29.14
CA LYS A 385 4.05 -27.67 -28.15
C LYS A 385 5.58 -27.54 -28.17
N LYS A 386 6.19 -27.42 -29.36
CA LYS A 386 7.65 -27.29 -29.51
C LYS A 386 8.11 -25.94 -28.99
N SER A 387 7.45 -24.86 -29.41
CA SER A 387 7.75 -23.51 -28.93
C SER A 387 7.55 -23.36 -27.43
N THR A 388 6.50 -23.97 -26.85
CA THR A 388 6.27 -23.97 -25.40
C THR A 388 7.35 -24.72 -24.65
N ASN A 389 7.76 -25.91 -25.11
CA ASN A 389 8.87 -26.62 -24.48
C ASN A 389 10.18 -25.83 -24.53
N ALA A 390 10.45 -25.12 -25.64
CA ALA A 390 11.61 -24.23 -25.75
C ALA A 390 11.49 -23.01 -24.81
N ALA A 391 10.31 -22.41 -24.71
CA ALA A 391 10.04 -21.29 -23.80
C ALA A 391 10.23 -21.68 -22.34
N VAL A 392 9.72 -22.83 -21.93
CA VAL A 392 9.90 -23.34 -20.55
C VAL A 392 11.38 -23.57 -20.24
N LYS A 393 12.15 -24.16 -21.17
CA LYS A 393 13.61 -24.28 -21.01
C LYS A 393 14.29 -22.92 -20.88
N TYR A 394 13.87 -21.94 -21.68
CA TYR A 394 14.43 -20.60 -21.62
C TYR A 394 14.11 -19.90 -20.30
N LEU A 395 12.85 -19.94 -19.85
CA LEU A 395 12.44 -19.37 -18.58
C LEU A 395 13.15 -20.04 -17.41
N ARG A 396 13.34 -21.37 -17.45
CA ARG A 396 14.09 -22.11 -16.43
C ARG A 396 15.55 -21.68 -16.39
N PHE A 397 16.18 -21.53 -17.56
CA PHE A 397 17.53 -20.99 -17.66
C PHE A 397 17.62 -19.61 -16.99
N LEU A 398 16.77 -18.67 -17.42
CA LEU A 398 16.72 -17.31 -16.85
C LEU A 398 16.48 -17.32 -15.33
N TYR A 399 15.53 -18.13 -14.85
CA TYR A 399 15.15 -18.17 -13.43
C TYR A 399 16.31 -18.66 -12.55
N ARG A 400 17.01 -19.70 -13.00
CA ARG A 400 18.09 -20.35 -12.25
C ARG A 400 19.39 -19.56 -12.30
N THR A 401 19.82 -19.10 -13.47
CA THR A 401 21.14 -18.50 -13.64
C THR A 401 21.11 -17.00 -13.43
N GLU A 402 20.29 -16.30 -14.22
CA GLU A 402 20.39 -14.86 -14.33
C GLU A 402 19.57 -14.16 -13.26
N ALA A 403 18.30 -14.51 -13.15
CA ALA A 403 17.34 -13.80 -12.31
C ALA A 403 17.40 -14.22 -10.82
N GLN A 404 18.20 -15.23 -10.47
CA GLN A 404 18.37 -15.75 -9.10
C GLN A 404 17.05 -15.92 -8.35
N ALA A 405 16.12 -16.60 -9.02
CA ALA A 405 14.78 -16.90 -8.55
C ALA A 405 13.85 -15.67 -8.37
N SER A 406 14.19 -14.49 -8.92
CA SER A 406 13.24 -13.39 -9.13
C SER A 406 12.52 -13.55 -10.47
N GLY A 407 11.25 -13.94 -10.44
CA GLY A 407 10.42 -14.09 -11.63
C GLY A 407 10.19 -12.78 -12.39
N LEU A 408 10.19 -11.64 -11.71
CA LEU A 408 10.09 -10.33 -12.37
C LEU A 408 11.36 -10.01 -13.17
N LEU A 409 12.54 -10.39 -12.67
CA LEU A 409 13.79 -10.30 -13.44
C LEU A 409 13.84 -11.30 -14.60
N VAL A 410 13.17 -12.46 -14.49
CA VAL A 410 12.99 -13.38 -15.63
C VAL A 410 12.19 -12.72 -16.74
N MET A 411 11.03 -12.13 -16.42
CA MET A 411 10.21 -11.41 -17.42
C MET A 411 11.00 -10.27 -18.07
N ALA A 412 11.73 -9.49 -17.27
CA ALA A 412 12.60 -8.44 -17.76
C ALA A 412 13.69 -8.96 -18.71
N SER A 413 14.33 -10.08 -18.35
CA SER A 413 15.39 -10.70 -19.17
C SER A 413 14.84 -11.23 -20.49
N TYR A 414 13.64 -11.81 -20.47
CA TYR A 414 12.95 -12.31 -21.65
C TYR A 414 12.73 -11.19 -22.67
N ASN A 415 12.26 -10.02 -22.21
CA ASN A 415 11.97 -8.88 -23.07
C ASN A 415 13.21 -8.08 -23.49
N TRP A 416 14.09 -7.72 -22.56
CA TRP A 416 15.20 -6.81 -22.83
C TRP A 416 16.48 -7.51 -23.33
N GLY A 417 16.53 -8.83 -23.13
CA GLY A 417 17.65 -9.72 -23.42
C GLY A 417 18.51 -10.00 -22.18
N GLU A 418 18.80 -11.28 -21.92
CA GLU A 418 19.54 -11.73 -20.74
C GLU A 418 20.86 -10.99 -20.51
N GLY A 419 21.69 -10.81 -21.55
CA GLY A 419 23.02 -10.23 -21.40
C GLY A 419 23.04 -8.80 -20.83
N LYS A 420 21.95 -8.04 -20.95
CA LYS A 420 21.85 -6.71 -20.32
C LYS A 420 21.55 -6.82 -18.83
N ILE A 421 20.61 -7.69 -18.45
CA ILE A 421 20.29 -7.97 -17.05
C ILE A 421 21.51 -8.57 -16.35
N ILE A 422 22.22 -9.51 -16.98
CA ILE A 422 23.46 -10.10 -16.44
C ILE A 422 24.51 -9.03 -16.10
N ARG A 423 24.73 -8.07 -17.00
CA ARG A 423 25.68 -6.96 -16.75
C ARG A 423 25.28 -6.09 -15.57
N ILE A 424 23.98 -5.95 -15.32
CA ILE A 424 23.47 -5.22 -14.16
C ILE A 424 23.68 -6.07 -12.90
N LEU A 425 23.26 -7.33 -12.92
CA LEU A 425 23.33 -8.22 -11.77
C LEU A 425 24.77 -8.52 -11.34
N ASN A 426 25.72 -8.57 -12.27
CA ASN A 426 27.15 -8.69 -11.96
C ASN A 426 27.73 -7.52 -11.16
N LYS A 427 27.03 -6.37 -11.09
CA LYS A 427 27.40 -5.22 -10.25
C LYS A 427 26.79 -5.31 -8.85
N LEU A 428 25.91 -6.29 -8.60
CA LEU A 428 25.24 -6.50 -7.33
C LEU A 428 25.82 -7.71 -6.60
N PRO A 429 25.78 -7.72 -5.25
CA PRO A 429 26.11 -8.91 -4.46
C PRO A 429 25.35 -10.16 -4.95
N GLN A 430 26.02 -11.30 -4.93
CA GLN A 430 25.49 -12.60 -5.38
C GLN A 430 24.51 -13.16 -4.32
N ASN A 431 23.38 -12.50 -4.11
CA ASN A 431 22.31 -13.01 -3.27
C ASN A 431 20.93 -12.51 -3.74
N PRO A 432 19.85 -13.29 -3.49
CA PRO A 432 18.49 -12.93 -3.90
C PRO A 432 17.96 -11.62 -3.27
N ARG A 433 18.46 -11.25 -2.08
CA ARG A 433 18.05 -10.01 -1.40
C ARG A 433 18.43 -8.76 -2.18
N GLU A 434 19.62 -8.73 -2.77
CA GLU A 434 20.08 -7.60 -3.57
C GLU A 434 19.59 -7.70 -5.02
N ARG A 435 19.45 -8.93 -5.55
CA ARG A 435 19.10 -9.21 -6.95
C ARG A 435 17.61 -9.46 -7.11
N ASN A 436 16.82 -8.44 -6.80
CA ASN A 436 15.39 -8.41 -7.07
C ASN A 436 15.05 -7.26 -8.03
N PHE A 437 13.84 -7.32 -8.59
CA PHE A 437 13.41 -6.36 -9.61
C PHE A 437 13.40 -4.91 -9.12
N TRP A 438 12.95 -4.66 -7.89
CA TRP A 438 12.87 -3.30 -7.33
C TRP A 438 14.24 -2.65 -7.19
N ASN A 439 15.21 -3.40 -6.67
CA ASN A 439 16.58 -2.93 -6.52
C ASN A 439 17.22 -2.64 -7.88
N VAL A 440 16.96 -3.49 -8.88
CA VAL A 440 17.48 -3.27 -10.24
C VAL A 440 16.88 -2.02 -10.86
N VAL A 441 15.56 -1.85 -10.82
CA VAL A 441 14.87 -0.70 -11.40
C VAL A 441 15.24 0.60 -10.68
N ASN A 442 15.45 0.57 -9.36
CA ASN A 442 15.78 1.78 -8.59
C ASN A 442 17.26 2.19 -8.72
N LYS A 443 18.18 1.24 -8.90
CA LYS A 443 19.63 1.51 -8.90
C LYS A 443 20.23 1.72 -10.29
N PHE A 444 19.55 1.28 -11.35
CA PHE A 444 20.10 1.28 -12.72
C PHE A 444 19.13 1.89 -13.73
N ASP A 445 19.69 2.38 -14.83
CA ASP A 445 18.89 2.80 -15.98
C ASP A 445 18.23 1.58 -16.62
N PHE A 446 16.91 1.51 -16.48
CA PHE A 446 16.09 0.37 -16.84
C PHE A 446 14.95 0.81 -17.77
N PRO A 447 14.85 0.28 -19.00
CA PRO A 447 13.92 0.79 -19.99
C PRO A 447 12.48 0.72 -19.53
N LYS A 448 11.75 1.82 -19.74
CA LYS A 448 10.32 1.90 -19.39
C LYS A 448 9.49 0.82 -20.07
N GLU A 449 9.77 0.52 -21.35
CA GLU A 449 9.10 -0.55 -22.10
C GLU A 449 9.21 -1.91 -21.40
N THR A 450 10.39 -2.24 -20.88
CA THR A 450 10.63 -3.49 -20.15
C THR A 450 9.94 -3.48 -18.78
N GLN A 451 9.87 -2.34 -18.08
CA GLN A 451 9.08 -2.23 -16.84
C GLN A 451 7.59 -2.46 -17.13
N ASP A 452 7.08 -1.80 -18.18
CA ASP A 452 5.68 -1.90 -18.60
C ASP A 452 5.34 -3.35 -19.01
N TYR A 453 6.26 -4.03 -19.69
CA TYR A 453 6.15 -5.46 -20.01
C TYR A 453 5.96 -6.33 -18.75
N VAL A 454 6.81 -6.13 -17.72
CA VAL A 454 6.69 -6.84 -16.43
C VAL A 454 5.35 -6.52 -15.75
N TYR A 455 4.93 -5.25 -15.74
CA TYR A 455 3.68 -4.84 -15.11
C TYR A 455 2.44 -5.39 -15.81
N TYR A 456 2.44 -5.50 -17.14
CA TYR A 456 1.35 -6.13 -17.90
C TYR A 456 1.18 -7.61 -17.54
N ILE A 457 2.28 -8.36 -17.47
CA ILE A 457 2.25 -9.78 -17.13
C ILE A 457 1.85 -9.98 -15.68
N PHE A 458 2.45 -9.22 -14.76
CA PHE A 458 2.14 -9.31 -13.34
C PHE A 458 0.68 -8.98 -13.05
N SER A 459 0.15 -7.90 -13.61
CA SER A 459 -1.27 -7.54 -13.44
C SER A 459 -2.22 -8.56 -14.05
N ALA A 460 -1.86 -9.17 -15.18
CA ALA A 460 -2.63 -10.26 -15.78
C ALA A 460 -2.68 -11.49 -14.87
N ALA A 461 -1.55 -11.82 -14.22
CA ALA A 461 -1.45 -12.86 -13.20
C ALA A 461 -2.33 -12.56 -11.97
N VAL A 462 -2.31 -11.32 -11.48
CA VAL A 462 -3.18 -10.87 -10.37
C VAL A 462 -4.66 -11.00 -10.72
N ILE A 463 -5.07 -10.58 -11.91
CA ILE A 463 -6.46 -10.77 -12.37
C ILE A 463 -6.81 -12.26 -12.40
N GLY A 464 -5.88 -13.11 -12.86
CA GLY A 464 -6.06 -14.54 -12.99
C GLY A 464 -6.36 -15.31 -11.70
N GLU A 465 -5.86 -14.82 -10.56
CA GLU A 465 -6.11 -15.43 -9.25
C GLU A 465 -7.59 -15.34 -8.84
N ASN A 466 -8.26 -14.25 -9.23
CA ASN A 466 -9.67 -14.03 -8.97
C ASN A 466 -10.29 -13.05 -9.99
N PRO A 467 -10.62 -13.50 -11.22
CA PRO A 467 -11.08 -12.61 -12.29
C PRO A 467 -12.33 -11.81 -11.89
N GLU A 468 -13.28 -12.44 -11.19
CA GLU A 468 -14.53 -11.83 -10.74
C GLU A 468 -14.28 -10.61 -9.85
N LEU A 469 -13.35 -10.71 -8.90
CA LEU A 469 -12.98 -9.60 -8.00
C LEU A 469 -12.47 -8.35 -8.77
N PHE A 470 -11.90 -8.56 -9.95
CA PHE A 470 -11.40 -7.50 -10.83
C PHE A 470 -12.37 -7.12 -11.96
N GLY A 471 -13.61 -7.62 -11.92
CA GLY A 471 -14.67 -7.28 -12.87
C GLY A 471 -14.62 -8.07 -14.18
N PHE A 472 -13.95 -9.21 -14.20
CA PHE A 472 -13.94 -10.13 -15.34
C PHE A 472 -14.84 -11.32 -15.05
N ASP A 473 -15.85 -11.50 -15.91
CA ASP A 473 -16.72 -12.68 -15.90
C ASP A 473 -15.99 -13.82 -16.61
N LEU A 474 -15.08 -14.47 -15.86
CA LEU A 474 -14.19 -15.54 -16.31
C LEU A 474 -13.94 -16.52 -15.17
N GLU A 475 -13.84 -17.80 -15.50
CA GLU A 475 -13.28 -18.78 -14.57
C GLU A 475 -11.81 -18.49 -14.29
N LYS A 476 -11.36 -18.85 -13.09
CA LYS A 476 -9.94 -18.76 -12.69
C LYS A 476 -9.09 -19.68 -13.58
N PRO A 477 -8.21 -19.15 -14.44
CA PRO A 477 -7.53 -19.98 -15.45
C PRO A 477 -6.68 -21.11 -14.86
N LEU A 478 -6.18 -20.93 -13.64
CA LEU A 478 -5.27 -21.88 -12.97
C LEU A 478 -5.93 -22.71 -11.86
N ALA A 479 -7.24 -22.56 -11.60
CA ALA A 479 -7.92 -23.13 -10.42
C ALA A 479 -8.04 -24.67 -10.37
N GLY A 480 -7.61 -25.40 -11.40
CA GLY A 480 -7.51 -26.87 -11.40
C GLY A 480 -6.09 -27.40 -11.61
N ILE A 481 -5.11 -26.50 -11.60
CA ILE A 481 -3.69 -26.80 -11.85
C ILE A 481 -2.87 -26.60 -10.57
N LEU A 482 -3.24 -25.59 -9.78
CA LEU A 482 -2.72 -25.31 -8.46
C LEU A 482 -3.59 -26.06 -7.43
N ASN A 483 -3.30 -27.35 -7.20
CA ASN A 483 -3.91 -28.15 -6.13
C ASN A 483 -2.92 -28.38 -5.00
#